data_AF-A0A2V5PGM5-F1
#
_entry.id   AF-A0A2V5PGM5-F1
#
_cell.length_a   1.000
_cell.length_b   1.000
_cell.length_c   1.000
_cell.angle_alpha   90.00
_cell.angle_beta   90.00
_cell.angle_gamma   90.00
#
_symmetry.space_group_name_H-M   'P 1'
#
loop_
_entity.id
_entity.type
_entity.pdbx_description
1 polymer ?
#
loop_
_entity_poly.entity_id
_entity_poly.type
_entity_poly.pdbx_seq_one_letter_code
_entity_poly.pdbx_strand_id
1 'polypeptide(L)'
;MKRVSDKIMAKRLLVTRSHGFTILPFVRLNARRYILYSIPFVGLLILLAFNASWLAFGLVVSFLFGLLYLYLKWLLGMRKSWPFLSRVMNWDEVKKISEDEPSA
;
A
#
# COMPACT_ATOMS: atom_id res chain seq x y z
N MET A 1 20.75 2.84 3.35
CA MET A 1 19.42 2.39 2.86
C MET A 1 18.25 3.30 3.22
N LYS A 2 18.15 3.86 4.45
CA LYS A 2 17.06 4.80 4.83
C LYS A 2 16.93 6.02 3.90
N ARG A 3 18.03 6.75 3.64
CA ARG A 3 18.05 7.96 2.79
C ARG A 3 17.52 7.76 1.36
N VAL A 4 17.77 6.60 0.74
CA VAL A 4 17.28 6.31 -0.63
C VAL A 4 15.76 6.06 -0.61
N SER A 5 15.26 5.39 0.43
CA SER A 5 13.82 5.21 0.64
C SER A 5 13.13 6.57 0.84
N ASP A 6 13.74 7.44 1.64
CA ASP A 6 13.19 8.76 1.97
C ASP A 6 13.14 9.66 0.73
N LYS A 7 14.19 9.64 -0.11
CA LYS A 7 14.24 10.40 -1.37
C LYS A 7 13.19 9.92 -2.39
N ILE A 8 12.99 8.61 -2.50
CA ILE A 8 11.94 8.01 -3.35
C ILE A 8 10.56 8.39 -2.83
N MET A 9 10.37 8.40 -1.50
CA MET A 9 9.11 8.74 -0.86
C MET A 9 8.78 10.23 -1.02
N ALA A 10 9.77 11.13 -0.88
CA ALA A 10 9.64 12.56 -1.12
C ALA A 10 9.27 12.87 -2.59
N LYS A 11 9.94 12.23 -3.56
CA LYS A 11 9.57 12.36 -4.99
C LYS A 11 8.13 11.91 -5.26
N ARG A 12 7.69 10.81 -4.63
CA ARG A 12 6.30 10.33 -4.75
C ARG A 12 5.28 11.31 -4.15
N LEU A 13 5.58 11.90 -2.99
CA LEU A 13 4.71 12.90 -2.37
C LEU A 13 4.53 14.14 -3.27
N LEU A 14 5.59 14.60 -3.94
CA LEU A 14 5.53 15.72 -4.89
C LEU A 14 4.69 15.40 -6.14
N VAL A 15 4.84 14.20 -6.71
CA VAL A 15 4.00 13.73 -7.83
C VAL A 15 2.53 13.61 -7.38
N THR A 16 2.29 13.12 -6.17
CA THR A 16 0.93 12.96 -5.62
C THR A 16 0.28 14.32 -5.30
N ARG A 17 1.06 15.35 -4.98
CA ARG A 17 0.58 16.74 -4.84
C ARG A 17 0.06 17.31 -6.15
N SER A 18 0.79 17.09 -7.25
CA SER A 18 0.46 17.67 -8.56
C SER A 18 -0.72 16.96 -9.24
N HIS A 19 -0.87 15.64 -9.06
CA HIS A 19 -1.90 14.83 -9.72
C HIS A 19 -3.08 14.44 -8.82
N GLY A 20 -3.02 14.76 -7.52
CA GLY A 20 -3.97 14.27 -6.52
C GLY A 20 -3.70 12.82 -6.10
N PHE A 21 -4.27 12.40 -4.95
CA PHE A 21 -4.07 11.05 -4.42
C PHE A 21 -4.68 9.99 -5.33
N THR A 22 -3.86 9.42 -6.21
CA THR A 22 -4.22 8.33 -7.10
C THR A 22 -3.81 7.01 -6.47
N ILE A 23 -4.81 6.20 -6.15
CA ILE A 23 -4.65 4.87 -5.52
C ILE A 23 -3.98 3.86 -6.47
N LEU A 24 -4.30 3.95 -7.76
CA LEU A 24 -3.85 3.02 -8.80
C LEU A 24 -2.32 2.87 -8.90
N PRO A 25 -1.52 3.95 -9.01
CA PRO A 25 -0.07 3.86 -9.07
C PRO A 25 0.53 3.18 -7.84
N PHE A 26 -0.02 3.45 -6.64
CA PHE A 26 0.47 2.90 -5.38
C PHE A 26 0.23 1.40 -5.28
N VAL A 27 -0.95 0.94 -5.72
CA VAL A 27 -1.29 -0.49 -5.80
C VAL A 27 -0.46 -1.17 -6.88
N ARG A 28 -0.29 -0.56 -8.06
CA ARG A 28 0.47 -1.15 -9.19
C ARG A 28 1.95 -1.37 -8.87
N LEU A 29 2.58 -0.45 -8.14
CA LEU A 29 3.97 -0.56 -7.69
C LEU A 29 4.20 -1.69 -6.68
N ASN A 30 3.20 -1.97 -5.85
CA ASN A 30 3.28 -3.04 -4.83
C ASN A 30 2.58 -4.33 -5.25
N ALA A 31 1.87 -4.35 -6.39
CA ALA A 31 1.08 -5.47 -6.88
C ALA A 31 1.89 -6.76 -6.91
N ARG A 32 3.15 -6.70 -7.36
CA ARG A 32 4.04 -7.88 -7.38
C ARG A 32 4.31 -8.45 -6.00
N ARG A 33 4.47 -7.60 -4.97
CA ARG A 33 4.66 -8.05 -3.58
C ARG A 33 3.36 -8.61 -3.02
N TYR A 34 2.23 -7.97 -3.29
CA TYR A 34 0.92 -8.48 -2.86
C TYR A 34 0.58 -9.83 -3.49
N ILE A 35 0.90 -10.01 -4.78
CA ILE A 35 0.75 -11.30 -5.47
C ILE A 35 1.63 -12.37 -4.81
N LEU A 36 2.90 -12.07 -4.53
CA LEU A 36 3.79 -13.01 -3.82
C LEU A 36 3.23 -13.40 -2.44
N TYR A 37 2.69 -12.45 -1.67
CA TYR A 37 2.07 -12.74 -0.38
C TYR A 37 0.76 -13.52 -0.49
N SER A 38 0.05 -13.46 -1.62
CA SER A 38 -1.17 -14.25 -1.83
C SER A 38 -0.94 -15.73 -2.14
N ILE A 39 0.24 -16.10 -2.65
CA ILE A 39 0.59 -17.50 -3.01
C ILE A 39 0.36 -18.49 -1.86
N PRO A 40 0.86 -18.28 -0.63
CA PRO A 40 0.65 -19.21 0.47
C PRO A 40 -0.83 -19.33 0.87
N PHE A 41 -1.61 -18.24 0.79
CA PHE A 41 -3.05 -18.30 1.08
C PHE A 41 -3.81 -19.09 0.02
N VAL A 42 -3.45 -18.96 -1.25
CA VAL A 42 -4.03 -19.77 -2.33
C VAL A 42 -3.69 -21.25 -2.12
N GLY A 43 -2.43 -21.57 -1.79
CA GLY A 43 -2.02 -22.93 -1.47
C GLY A 43 -2.78 -23.53 -0.28
N LEU A 44 -2.95 -22.75 0.78
CA LEU A 44 -3.74 -23.16 1.97
C LEU A 44 -5.20 -23.42 1.61
N LEU A 45 -5.83 -22.55 0.82
CA LEU A 45 -7.22 -22.72 0.38
C LEU A 45 -7.40 -23.98 -0.48
N ILE A 46 -6.46 -24.24 -1.40
CA ILE A 46 -6.47 -25.45 -2.23
C ILE A 46 -6.34 -26.69 -1.35
N LEU A 47 -5.42 -26.70 -0.39
CA LEU A 47 -5.22 -27.82 0.52
C LEU A 47 -6.45 -28.09 1.40
N LEU A 48 -7.10 -27.04 1.90
CA LEU A 48 -8.34 -27.17 2.68
C LEU A 48 -9.50 -27.72 1.84
N ALA A 49 -9.60 -27.30 0.58
CA ALA A 49 -10.59 -27.81 -0.36
C ALA A 49 -10.37 -29.30 -0.67
N PHE A 50 -9.12 -29.72 -0.90
CA PHE A 50 -8.79 -31.13 -1.12
C PHE A 50 -9.09 -32.02 0.08
N ASN A 51 -8.88 -31.53 1.30
CA ASN A 51 -9.20 -32.25 2.54
C ASN A 51 -10.68 -32.16 2.94
N ALA A 52 -11.56 -31.68 2.04
CA ALA A 52 -13.00 -31.47 2.28
C ALA A 52 -13.33 -30.69 3.57
N SER A 53 -12.38 -29.87 4.05
CA SER A 53 -12.46 -29.14 5.31
C SER A 53 -13.18 -27.81 5.10
N TRP A 54 -14.43 -27.88 4.67
CA TRP A 54 -15.23 -26.74 4.22
C TRP A 54 -15.45 -25.66 5.29
N LEU A 55 -15.54 -26.06 6.58
CA LEU A 55 -15.63 -25.11 7.69
C LEU A 55 -14.36 -24.25 7.82
N ALA A 56 -13.19 -24.88 7.83
CA ALA A 56 -11.91 -24.18 7.89
C ALA A 56 -11.68 -23.34 6.63
N PHE A 57 -12.05 -23.86 5.46
CA PHE A 57 -12.03 -23.10 4.20
C PHE A 57 -12.87 -21.82 4.31
N GLY A 58 -14.12 -21.93 4.75
CA GLY A 58 -15.02 -20.78 4.92
C GLY A 58 -14.47 -19.73 5.89
N LEU A 59 -13.85 -20.15 6.99
CA LEU A 59 -13.20 -19.24 7.95
C LEU A 59 -12.04 -18.47 7.32
N VAL A 60 -11.14 -19.17 6.62
CA VAL A 60 -9.98 -18.53 5.96
C VAL A 60 -10.44 -17.57 4.87
N VAL A 61 -11.43 -17.95 4.05
CA VAL A 61 -12.00 -17.08 3.03
C VAL A 61 -12.63 -15.83 3.66
N SER A 62 -13.44 -16.00 4.70
CA SER A 62 -14.08 -14.87 5.41
C SER A 62 -13.06 -13.91 6.00
N PHE A 63 -11.99 -14.46 6.59
CA PHE A 63 -10.88 -13.68 7.11
C PHE A 63 -10.17 -12.88 6.01
N LEU A 64 -9.88 -13.49 4.86
CA LEU A 64 -9.26 -12.82 3.71
C LEU A 64 -10.13 -11.67 3.18
N PHE A 65 -11.45 -11.89 3.07
CA PHE A 65 -12.39 -10.82 2.71
C PHE A 65 -12.43 -9.71 3.74
N GLY A 66 -12.40 -10.04 5.04
CA GLY A 66 -12.34 -9.06 6.12
C GLY A 66 -11.08 -8.19 6.06
N LEU A 67 -9.92 -8.80 5.79
CA LEU A 67 -8.66 -8.07 5.57
C LEU A 67 -8.76 -7.15 4.35
N LEU A 68 -9.29 -7.65 3.23
CA LEU A 68 -9.46 -6.85 2.01
C LEU A 68 -10.34 -5.61 2.29
N TYR A 69 -11.45 -5.80 3.02
CA TYR A 69 -12.32 -4.71 3.43
C TYR A 69 -11.61 -3.69 4.32
N LEU A 70 -10.81 -4.14 5.29
CA LEU A 70 -10.02 -3.27 6.16
C LEU A 70 -9.02 -2.43 5.35
N TYR A 71 -8.31 -3.05 4.40
CA TYR A 71 -7.38 -2.36 3.51
C TYR A 71 -8.08 -1.31 2.64
N LEU A 72 -9.24 -1.65 2.08
CA LEU A 72 -10.05 -0.69 1.30
C LEU A 72 -10.50 0.49 2.17
N LYS A 73 -10.97 0.24 3.40
CA LYS A 73 -11.33 1.29 4.35
C LYS A 73 -10.15 2.19 4.70
N TRP A 74 -8.99 1.61 4.98
CA TRP A 74 -7.77 2.35 5.27
C TRP A 74 -7.37 3.25 4.09
N LEU A 75 -7.45 2.73 2.88
CA LEU A 75 -7.13 3.44 1.64
C LEU A 75 -8.09 4.60 1.37
N LEU A 76 -9.39 4.39 1.57
CA LEU A 76 -10.40 5.45 1.51
C LEU A 76 -10.18 6.50 2.59
N GLY A 77 -9.81 6.08 3.80
CA GLY A 77 -9.45 6.95 4.91
C GLY A 77 -8.26 7.84 4.58
N MET A 78 -7.19 7.27 4.02
CA MET A 78 -6.03 8.03 3.54
C MET A 78 -6.41 9.03 2.45
N ARG A 79 -7.23 8.63 1.48
CA ARG A 79 -7.72 9.53 0.43
C ARG A 79 -8.50 10.71 1.01
N LYS A 80 -9.35 10.46 2.02
CA LYS A 80 -10.14 11.49 2.70
C LYS A 80 -9.30 12.44 3.55
N SER A 81 -8.22 11.94 4.16
CA SER A 81 -7.29 12.74 4.98
C SER A 81 -6.20 13.45 4.18
N TRP A 82 -5.95 13.02 2.94
CA TRP A 82 -5.01 13.66 2.00
C TRP A 82 -5.18 15.18 1.83
N PRO A 83 -6.38 15.75 1.60
CA PRO A 83 -6.55 17.20 1.45
C PRO A 83 -6.21 18.00 2.72
N PHE A 84 -6.27 17.38 3.89
CA PHE A 84 -5.82 17.99 5.14
C PHE A 84 -4.31 17.87 5.27
N LEU A 85 -3.75 16.68 5.06
CA LEU A 85 -2.31 16.45 5.07
C LEU A 85 -1.58 17.37 4.08
N SER A 86 -2.13 17.54 2.89
CA SER A 86 -1.52 18.36 1.84
C SER A 86 -1.50 19.85 2.17
N ARG A 87 -2.35 20.34 3.08
CA ARG A 87 -2.31 21.73 3.55
C ARG A 87 -1.31 21.94 4.68
N VAL A 88 -1.20 20.96 5.57
CA VAL A 88 -0.39 21.07 6.80
C VAL A 88 1.08 20.70 6.55
N MET A 89 1.36 19.87 5.54
CA MET A 89 2.71 19.40 5.26
C MET A 89 3.60 20.50 4.69
N ASN A 90 4.80 20.66 5.26
CA ASN A 90 5.81 21.62 4.80
C ASN A 90 6.46 21.13 3.49
N TRP A 91 5.91 21.58 2.37
CA TRP A 91 6.36 21.13 1.05
C TRP A 91 7.76 21.61 0.67
N ASP A 92 8.24 22.70 1.27
CA ASP A 92 9.61 23.19 1.02
C ASP A 92 10.65 22.22 1.58
N GLU A 93 10.35 21.61 2.73
CA GLU A 93 11.18 20.57 3.32
C GLU A 93 11.13 19.26 2.52
N VAL A 94 9.95 18.86 2.06
CA VAL A 94 9.79 17.69 1.16
C VAL A 94 10.56 17.90 -0.15
N LYS A 95 10.56 19.12 -0.69
CA LYS A 95 11.31 19.48 -1.89
C LYS A 95 12.81 19.37 -1.65
N LYS A 96 13.32 19.93 -0.55
CA LYS A 96 14.73 19.80 -0.14
C LYS A 96 15.17 18.35 -0.03
N ILE A 97 14.39 17.49 0.64
CA ILE A 97 14.70 16.06 0.76
C ILE A 97 14.72 15.35 -0.61
N SER A 98 13.90 15.80 -1.56
CA SER A 98 13.86 15.24 -2.91
C SER A 98 15.03 15.69 -3.79
N GLU A 99 15.55 16.90 -3.56
CA GLU A 99 16.59 17.57 -4.33
C GLU A 99 17.99 17.31 -3.77
N ASP A 100 18.15 17.15 -2.45
CA ASP A 100 19.43 16.92 -1.76
C ASP A 100 20.18 15.74 -2.39
N GLU A 101 21.09 16.05 -3.30
CA GLU A 101 22.14 15.16 -3.78
C GLU A 101 23.00 14.73 -2.59
N PRO A 102 23.43 13.46 -2.52
CA PRO A 102 24.49 13.08 -1.61
C PRO A 102 25.78 13.73 -2.08
N SER A 103 25.99 14.99 -1.70
CA SER A 103 27.34 15.58 -1.64
C SER A 103 28.00 15.07 -0.38
N ALA A 104 28.55 13.85 -0.47
CA ALA A 104 29.71 13.32 0.25
C ALA A 104 29.77 11.79 0.06
#